data_AF-A0A067PCZ6-F1
#
_entry.id   AF-A0A067PCZ6-F1
#
_cell.length_a   1.000
_cell.length_b   1.000
_cell.length_c   1.000
_cell.angle_alpha   90.00
_cell.angle_beta   90.00
_cell.angle_gamma   90.00
#
_symmetry.space_group_name_H-M   'P 1'
#
loop_
_entity.id
_entity.type
_entity.pdbx_description
1 polymer ?
#
loop_
_entity_poly.entity_id
_entity_poly.type
_entity_poly.pdbx_seq_one_letter_code
_entity_poly.pdbx_strand_id
1 'polypeptide(L)'
;MPFKLISTGGSSSLIAQIWDGVGTALREATSWHGIPECGETPSAYALNYALTRLQYAKEKENTDIDWAIWSIAAAVLNPQYVDWDPQHYAKRSLGSAVDDFFPLANLGKIEIPATFVARHGEIIGWALPGILSQEHVEWFNSASKDLRGPLRESRQKGSGRNSPNLFDLSDRNQFEPGSANFSPGWHQQKLGDPLLPSAHMHKPDVQAVFSTLHRSEILVNAIYAVTQPKHYEGAKVSRPMSKTTTR
;
A
#
# COMPACT_ATOMS: atom_id res chain seq x y z
N MET A 1 0.13 16.09 -28.33
CA MET A 1 -1.15 15.34 -28.29
C MET A 1 -1.75 15.53 -26.89
N PRO A 2 -3.03 15.91 -26.77
CA PRO A 2 -3.68 16.02 -25.47
C PRO A 2 -3.96 14.60 -24.94
N PHE A 3 -3.56 14.35 -23.69
CA PHE A 3 -3.92 13.12 -22.98
C PHE A 3 -5.43 13.02 -22.87
N LYS A 4 -6.03 12.03 -23.55
CA LYS A 4 -7.40 11.62 -23.28
C LYS A 4 -7.33 10.69 -22.07
N LEU A 5 -7.50 11.25 -20.86
CA LEU A 5 -7.67 10.47 -19.65
C LEU A 5 -8.84 9.50 -19.88
N ILE A 6 -8.54 8.20 -19.87
CA ILE A 6 -9.54 7.15 -19.86
C ILE A 6 -10.40 7.38 -18.62
N SER A 7 -11.71 7.50 -18.83
CA SER A 7 -12.72 7.68 -17.79
C SER A 7 -12.48 6.68 -16.63
N THR A 8 -12.32 7.21 -15.42
CA THR A 8 -12.00 6.47 -14.17
C THR A 8 -13.18 5.69 -13.60
N GLY A 9 -14.21 5.38 -14.40
CA GLY A 9 -15.43 4.71 -13.95
C GLY A 9 -15.18 3.36 -13.25
N GLY A 10 -14.12 2.63 -13.66
CA GLY A 10 -13.77 1.32 -13.08
C GLY A 10 -13.18 1.39 -11.66
N SER A 11 -12.39 2.43 -11.35
CA SER A 11 -11.69 2.52 -10.06
C SER A 11 -12.64 2.82 -8.90
N SER A 12 -13.64 3.68 -9.11
CA SER A 12 -14.62 4.00 -8.06
C SER A 12 -15.49 2.80 -7.69
N SER A 13 -15.86 1.97 -8.67
CA SER A 13 -16.61 0.73 -8.41
C SER A 13 -15.78 -0.28 -7.63
N LEU A 14 -14.50 -0.44 -7.99
CA LEU A 14 -13.60 -1.35 -7.28
C LEU A 14 -13.33 -0.92 -5.83
N ILE A 15 -13.14 0.38 -5.59
CA ILE A 15 -12.96 0.92 -4.23
C ILE A 15 -14.18 0.60 -3.36
N ALA A 16 -15.39 0.83 -3.89
CA ALA A 16 -16.63 0.53 -3.17
C ALA A 16 -16.74 -0.97 -2.86
N GLN A 17 -16.42 -1.84 -3.83
CA GLN A 17 -16.43 -3.29 -3.63
C GLN A 17 -15.47 -3.73 -2.52
N ILE A 18 -14.22 -3.25 -2.51
CA ILE A 18 -13.27 -3.59 -1.45
C ILE A 18 -13.74 -3.02 -0.10
N TRP A 19 -14.21 -1.77 -0.06
CA TRP A 19 -14.68 -1.14 1.17
C TRP A 19 -15.86 -1.89 1.81
N ASP A 20 -16.91 -2.13 1.03
CA ASP A 20 -18.11 -2.84 1.48
C ASP A 20 -17.80 -4.30 1.83
N GLY A 21 -16.91 -4.93 1.05
CA GLY A 21 -16.39 -6.26 1.29
C GLY A 21 -15.66 -6.37 2.62
N VAL A 22 -14.76 -5.42 2.93
CA VAL A 22 -14.04 -5.36 4.22
C VAL A 22 -15.04 -5.19 5.37
N GLY A 23 -16.01 -4.30 5.25
CA GLY A 23 -17.05 -4.12 6.27
C GLY A 23 -17.88 -5.38 6.51
N THR A 24 -18.19 -6.12 5.45
CA THR A 24 -18.90 -7.41 5.52
C THR A 24 -18.04 -8.49 6.18
N ALA A 25 -16.77 -8.61 5.77
CA ALA A 25 -15.81 -9.56 6.32
C ALA A 25 -15.56 -9.33 7.81
N LEU A 26 -15.42 -8.07 8.24
CA LEU A 26 -15.28 -7.71 9.65
C LEU A 26 -16.53 -8.05 10.44
N ARG A 27 -17.72 -7.76 9.90
CA ARG A 27 -18.98 -8.13 10.53
C ARG A 27 -19.08 -9.64 10.69
N GLU A 28 -18.79 -10.41 9.64
CA GLU A 28 -18.80 -11.88 9.67
C GLU A 28 -17.81 -12.45 10.70
N ALA A 29 -16.59 -11.91 10.75
CA ALA A 29 -15.56 -12.35 11.70
C ALA A 29 -15.92 -12.05 13.17
N THR A 30 -16.70 -11.00 13.41
CA THR A 30 -17.05 -10.51 14.76
C THR A 30 -18.46 -10.87 15.21
N SER A 31 -19.35 -11.31 14.31
CA SER A 31 -20.77 -11.55 14.59
C SER A 31 -21.07 -12.85 15.34
N TRP A 32 -20.05 -13.56 15.83
CA TRP A 32 -20.27 -14.78 16.59
C TRP A 32 -20.91 -14.49 17.95
N HIS A 33 -21.97 -15.24 18.27
CA HIS A 33 -22.77 -15.09 19.50
C HIS A 33 -22.52 -16.22 20.51
N GLY A 34 -21.56 -17.11 20.23
CA GLY A 34 -21.11 -18.14 21.15
C GLY A 34 -19.76 -17.76 21.75
N ILE A 35 -19.61 -17.90 23.07
CA ILE A 35 -18.30 -17.83 23.74
C ILE A 35 -17.46 -18.98 23.15
N PRO A 36 -16.24 -18.73 22.62
CA PRO A 36 -15.38 -19.80 22.15
C PRO A 36 -15.16 -20.81 23.28
N GLU A 37 -15.55 -22.07 23.08
CA GLU A 37 -15.39 -23.13 24.08
C GLU A 37 -13.92 -23.35 24.50
N CYS A 38 -12.97 -22.81 23.72
CA CYS A 38 -11.53 -22.97 23.91
C CYS A 38 -10.82 -21.83 24.67
N GLY A 39 -11.52 -20.90 25.31
CA GLY A 39 -10.88 -19.86 26.12
C GLY A 39 -10.09 -18.81 25.33
N GLU A 40 -10.26 -18.77 24.00
CA GLU A 40 -9.72 -17.70 23.16
C GLU A 40 -10.47 -16.38 23.41
N THR A 41 -9.76 -15.25 23.31
CA THR A 41 -10.42 -13.94 23.32
C THR A 41 -11.25 -13.77 22.04
N PRO A 42 -12.38 -13.04 22.08
CA PRO A 42 -13.16 -12.75 20.86
C PRO A 42 -12.33 -12.14 19.72
N SER A 43 -11.31 -11.34 20.05
CA SER A 43 -10.39 -10.76 19.08
C SER A 43 -9.49 -11.80 18.40
N ALA A 44 -8.93 -12.75 19.16
CA ALA A 44 -8.10 -13.82 18.62
C ALA A 44 -8.92 -14.73 17.68
N TYR A 45 -10.15 -15.06 18.09
CA TYR A 45 -11.08 -15.82 17.25
C TYR A 45 -11.40 -15.09 15.94
N ALA A 46 -11.77 -13.81 16.00
CA ALA A 46 -12.09 -13.03 14.80
C ALA A 46 -10.89 -12.95 13.84
N LEU A 47 -9.68 -12.78 14.36
CA LEU A 47 -8.45 -12.80 13.55
C LEU A 47 -8.24 -14.17 12.90
N ASN A 48 -8.31 -15.25 13.68
CA ASN A 48 -8.16 -16.62 13.17
C ASN A 48 -9.17 -16.91 12.06
N TYR A 49 -10.43 -16.51 12.26
CA TYR A 49 -11.48 -16.61 11.26
C TYR A 49 -11.10 -15.87 9.96
N ALA A 50 -10.68 -14.61 10.06
CA ALA A 50 -10.28 -13.81 8.90
C ALA A 50 -9.07 -14.43 8.16
N LEU A 51 -8.10 -14.97 8.88
CA LEU A 51 -6.94 -15.66 8.31
C LEU A 51 -7.34 -16.96 7.60
N THR A 52 -8.25 -17.76 8.18
CA THR A 52 -8.79 -18.96 7.51
C THR A 52 -9.49 -18.59 6.20
N ARG A 53 -10.30 -17.52 6.20
CA ARG A 53 -10.99 -17.06 4.99
C ARG A 53 -10.02 -16.50 3.94
N LEU A 54 -8.97 -15.80 4.36
CA LEU A 54 -7.89 -15.36 3.48
C LEU A 54 -7.19 -16.56 2.82
N GLN A 55 -6.85 -17.58 3.59
CA GLN A 55 -6.22 -18.79 3.06
C GLN A 55 -7.13 -19.51 2.07
N TYR A 56 -8.41 -19.66 2.41
CA TYR A 56 -9.40 -20.24 1.50
C TYR A 56 -9.53 -19.46 0.19
N ALA A 57 -9.53 -18.12 0.26
CA ALA A 57 -9.58 -17.29 -0.94
C ALA A 57 -8.35 -17.50 -1.84
N LYS A 58 -7.16 -17.70 -1.25
CA LYS A 58 -5.93 -18.02 -1.97
C LYS A 58 -5.99 -19.39 -2.66
N GLU A 59 -6.49 -20.41 -1.96
CA GLU A 59 -6.55 -21.78 -2.47
C GLU A 59 -7.60 -22.00 -3.58
N LYS A 60 -8.69 -21.23 -3.54
CA LYS A 60 -9.76 -21.34 -4.54
C LYS A 60 -9.54 -20.50 -5.80
N GLU A 61 -8.37 -19.88 -5.94
CA GLU A 61 -8.08 -18.92 -7.01
C GLU A 61 -9.19 -17.85 -7.09
N ASN A 62 -9.70 -17.42 -5.92
CA ASN A 62 -10.64 -16.31 -5.88
C ASN A 62 -9.98 -15.04 -6.44
N THR A 63 -10.81 -14.05 -6.76
CA THR A 63 -10.31 -12.79 -7.30
C THR A 63 -9.35 -12.10 -6.32
N ASP A 64 -8.37 -11.35 -6.82
CA ASP A 64 -7.50 -10.52 -5.96
C ASP A 64 -8.29 -9.54 -5.08
N ILE A 65 -9.53 -9.24 -5.45
CA ILE A 65 -10.46 -8.42 -4.67
C ILE A 65 -10.79 -9.12 -3.36
N ASP A 66 -11.14 -10.40 -3.40
CA ASP A 66 -11.40 -11.19 -2.20
C ASP A 66 -10.15 -11.32 -1.32
N TRP A 67 -8.98 -11.46 -1.94
CA TRP A 67 -7.70 -11.50 -1.24
C TRP A 67 -7.43 -10.19 -0.52
N ALA A 68 -7.65 -9.06 -1.19
CA ALA A 68 -7.52 -7.73 -0.63
C ALA A 68 -8.51 -7.51 0.54
N ILE A 69 -9.78 -7.90 0.36
CA ILE A 69 -10.83 -7.78 1.38
C ILE A 69 -10.41 -8.52 2.67
N TRP A 70 -10.08 -9.81 2.56
CA TRP A 70 -9.74 -10.60 3.74
C TRP A 70 -8.37 -10.24 4.33
N SER A 71 -7.41 -9.79 3.51
CA SER A 71 -6.12 -9.27 4.00
C SER A 71 -6.30 -7.99 4.81
N ILE A 72 -7.11 -7.04 4.32
CA ILE A 72 -7.37 -5.78 5.04
C ILE A 72 -8.17 -6.06 6.31
N ALA A 73 -9.18 -6.93 6.26
CA ALA A 73 -9.95 -7.32 7.44
C ALA A 73 -9.06 -7.97 8.52
N ALA A 74 -8.19 -8.91 8.13
CA ALA A 74 -7.22 -9.52 9.05
C ALA A 74 -6.25 -8.48 9.63
N ALA A 75 -5.78 -7.52 8.83
CA ALA A 75 -4.89 -6.46 9.30
C ALA A 75 -5.56 -5.54 10.33
N VAL A 76 -6.85 -5.20 10.14
CA VAL A 76 -7.65 -4.43 11.12
C VAL A 76 -7.78 -5.19 12.44
N LEU A 77 -7.94 -6.52 12.38
CA LEU A 77 -8.07 -7.40 13.54
C LEU A 77 -6.72 -7.74 14.21
N ASN A 78 -5.59 -7.37 13.59
CA ASN A 78 -4.24 -7.64 14.08
C ASN A 78 -3.42 -6.34 14.23
N PRO A 79 -3.79 -5.46 15.19
CA PRO A 79 -3.02 -4.25 15.46
C PRO A 79 -1.69 -4.57 16.16
N GLN A 80 -0.61 -3.99 15.63
CA GLN A 80 0.73 -3.99 16.17
C GLN A 80 1.04 -2.59 16.70
N TYR A 81 0.99 -2.45 18.02
CA TYR A 81 1.25 -1.18 18.68
C TYR A 81 2.74 -0.89 18.73
N VAL A 82 3.13 0.29 18.28
CA VAL A 82 4.52 0.77 18.33
C VAL A 82 4.60 2.09 19.08
N ASP A 83 5.74 2.31 19.73
CA ASP A 83 5.97 3.49 20.56
C ASP A 83 6.36 4.75 19.74
N TRP A 84 5.82 4.85 18.53
CA TRP A 84 6.09 5.94 17.62
C TRP A 84 5.17 7.13 17.90
N ASP A 85 5.72 8.34 17.80
CA ASP A 85 5.00 9.58 18.09
C ASP A 85 5.05 10.56 16.89
N PRO A 86 4.24 10.31 15.84
CA PRO A 86 4.20 11.17 14.66
C PRO A 86 3.70 12.59 14.99
N GLN A 87 2.86 12.75 16.03
CA GLN A 87 2.34 14.06 16.42
C GLN A 87 3.44 14.95 17.02
N HIS A 88 4.26 14.38 17.91
CA HIS A 88 5.38 15.10 18.48
C HIS A 88 6.46 15.37 17.44
N TYR A 89 6.73 14.39 16.56
CA TYR A 89 7.65 14.57 15.45
C TYR A 89 7.27 15.74 14.53
N ALA A 90 5.98 15.91 14.23
CA ALA A 90 5.50 17.02 13.41
C ALA A 90 5.76 18.40 14.03
N LYS A 91 5.99 18.46 15.35
CA LYS A 91 6.27 19.68 16.13
C LYS A 91 7.74 19.82 16.52
N ARG A 92 8.61 18.92 16.03
CA ARG A 92 10.02 18.88 16.43
C ARG A 92 10.76 20.18 16.12
N SER A 93 11.73 20.51 16.96
CA SER A 93 12.72 21.53 16.64
C SER A 93 13.76 20.99 15.66
N LEU A 94 14.37 21.89 14.88
CA LEU A 94 15.54 21.55 14.06
C LEU A 94 16.64 20.98 14.98
N GLY A 95 17.14 19.79 14.69
CA GLY A 95 18.20 19.13 15.46
C GLY A 95 17.75 18.03 16.43
N SER A 96 16.43 17.81 16.59
CA SER A 96 15.94 16.64 17.35
C SER A 96 16.30 15.33 16.65
N ALA A 97 16.69 14.30 17.40
CA ALA A 97 17.01 13.00 16.80
C ALA A 97 15.71 12.30 16.37
N VAL A 98 15.74 11.59 15.24
CA VAL A 98 14.56 10.85 14.75
C VAL A 98 14.17 9.74 15.73
N ASP A 99 15.16 9.12 16.36
CA ASP A 99 14.99 8.02 17.33
C ASP A 99 14.24 8.47 18.60
N ASP A 100 14.23 9.77 18.92
CA ASP A 100 13.44 10.33 20.04
C ASP A 100 11.92 10.18 19.80
N PHE A 101 11.50 10.07 18.54
CA PHE A 101 10.09 9.97 18.13
C PHE A 101 9.74 8.62 17.53
N PHE A 102 10.73 7.92 16.96
CA PHE A 102 10.55 6.64 16.29
C PHE A 102 11.60 5.64 16.80
N PRO A 103 11.53 5.22 18.07
CA PRO A 103 12.43 4.21 18.60
C PRO A 103 12.31 2.92 17.78
N LEU A 104 13.39 2.14 17.74
CA LEU A 104 13.43 0.89 17.00
C LEU A 104 12.32 -0.04 17.52
N ALA A 105 11.34 -0.33 16.65
CA ALA A 105 10.27 -1.26 16.97
C ALA A 105 10.77 -2.69 16.72
N ASN A 106 10.84 -3.51 17.78
CA ASN A 106 11.20 -4.94 17.68
C ASN A 106 10.04 -5.76 17.11
N LEU A 107 9.63 -5.45 15.88
CA LEU A 107 8.46 -6.04 15.21
C LEU A 107 8.67 -7.48 14.76
N GLY A 108 9.93 -7.93 14.69
CA GLY A 108 10.27 -9.23 14.13
C GLY A 108 9.87 -9.36 12.65
N LYS A 109 9.65 -10.60 12.21
CA LYS A 109 9.16 -10.90 10.86
C LYS A 109 7.64 -10.84 10.85
N ILE A 110 7.07 -10.14 9.88
CA ILE A 110 5.63 -9.97 9.75
C ILE A 110 5.12 -10.87 8.64
N GLU A 111 4.55 -12.00 9.03
CA GLU A 111 4.11 -13.06 8.12
C GLU A 111 2.60 -13.00 7.83
N ILE A 112 1.82 -12.39 8.72
CA ILE A 112 0.38 -12.22 8.59
C ILE A 112 0.00 -10.74 8.44
N PRO A 113 -1.15 -10.42 7.81
CA PRO A 113 -1.60 -9.04 7.70
C PRO A 113 -1.70 -8.33 9.05
N ALA A 114 -1.25 -7.08 9.10
CA ALA A 114 -1.19 -6.29 10.32
C ALA A 114 -1.38 -4.79 10.06
N THR A 115 -1.96 -4.09 11.03
CA THR A 115 -1.97 -2.62 11.10
C THR A 115 -0.93 -2.17 12.11
N PHE A 116 -0.14 -1.15 11.80
CA PHE A 116 0.73 -0.52 12.81
C PHE A 116 0.03 0.69 13.40
N VAL A 117 -0.05 0.70 14.72
CA VAL A 117 -0.76 1.74 15.47
C VAL A 117 0.25 2.46 16.35
N ALA A 118 0.34 3.77 16.19
CA ALA A 118 1.20 4.64 16.99
C ALA A 118 0.69 4.80 18.42
N ARG A 119 1.52 5.41 19.28
CA ARG A 119 1.24 5.63 20.71
C ARG A 119 -0.12 6.28 20.96
N HIS A 120 -0.58 7.19 20.09
CA HIS A 120 -1.84 7.92 20.27
C HIS A 120 -3.01 7.32 19.47
N GLY A 121 -2.88 6.08 18.99
CA GLY A 121 -3.95 5.33 18.34
C GLY A 121 -4.08 5.57 16.84
N GLU A 122 -3.19 6.34 16.22
CA GLU A 122 -3.20 6.54 14.76
C GLU A 122 -2.64 5.33 14.02
N ILE A 123 -3.30 4.94 12.93
CA ILE A 123 -2.74 3.98 11.99
C ILE A 123 -1.63 4.68 11.20
N ILE A 124 -0.40 4.19 11.34
CA ILE A 124 0.79 4.74 10.68
C ILE A 124 1.27 3.89 9.52
N GLY A 125 0.80 2.65 9.43
CA GLY A 125 1.16 1.75 8.34
C GLY A 125 0.33 0.49 8.31
N TRP A 126 0.45 -0.23 7.21
CA TRP A 126 -0.18 -1.52 6.96
C TRP A 126 0.89 -2.48 6.42
N ALA A 127 0.92 -3.71 6.93
CA ALA A 127 1.66 -4.81 6.35
C ALA A 127 0.65 -5.81 5.79
N LEU A 128 0.65 -6.02 4.47
CA LEU A 128 -0.32 -6.86 3.77
C LEU A 128 0.43 -7.93 2.94
N PRO A 129 1.08 -8.90 3.60
CA PRO A 129 1.91 -9.89 2.91
C PRO A 129 1.07 -10.76 1.96
N GLY A 130 1.52 -10.88 0.71
CA GLY A 130 0.86 -11.70 -0.30
C GLY A 130 -0.56 -11.21 -0.64
N ILE A 131 -0.80 -9.90 -0.61
CA ILE A 131 -2.09 -9.31 -0.99
C ILE A 131 -2.37 -9.38 -2.50
N LEU A 132 -1.32 -9.51 -3.32
CA LEU A 132 -1.44 -9.69 -4.77
C LEU A 132 -1.26 -11.18 -5.12
N SER A 133 -2.01 -11.66 -6.11
CA SER A 133 -1.76 -12.97 -6.72
C SER A 133 -0.38 -13.08 -7.34
N GLN A 134 0.09 -14.32 -7.43
CA GLN A 134 1.34 -14.64 -8.09
C GLN A 134 1.36 -14.13 -9.54
N GLU A 135 0.22 -14.22 -10.24
CA GLU A 135 0.04 -13.67 -11.58
C GLU A 135 0.27 -12.15 -11.61
N HIS A 136 -0.35 -11.39 -10.69
CA HIS A 136 -0.12 -9.94 -10.59
C HIS A 136 1.33 -9.60 -10.24
N VAL A 137 1.97 -10.38 -9.36
CA VAL A 137 3.38 -10.22 -9.01
C VAL A 137 4.27 -10.46 -10.24
N GLU A 138 3.99 -11.51 -11.02
CA GLU A 138 4.71 -11.83 -12.25
C GLU A 138 4.53 -10.75 -13.31
N TRP A 139 3.33 -10.18 -13.46
CA TRP A 139 3.10 -9.04 -14.34
C TRP A 139 3.89 -7.80 -13.91
N PHE A 140 3.89 -7.48 -12.61
CA PHE A 140 4.72 -6.40 -12.07
C PHE A 140 6.19 -6.63 -12.34
N ASN A 141 6.67 -7.85 -12.08
CA ASN A 141 8.07 -8.24 -12.30
C ASN A 141 8.44 -8.20 -13.78
N SER A 142 7.53 -8.57 -14.67
CA SER A 142 7.76 -8.51 -16.11
C SER A 142 7.82 -7.07 -16.61
N ALA A 143 6.83 -6.24 -16.28
CA ALA A 143 6.75 -4.85 -16.75
C ALA A 143 7.88 -3.97 -16.19
N SER A 144 8.33 -4.27 -14.97
CA SER A 144 9.44 -3.54 -14.33
C SER A 144 10.83 -3.88 -14.87
N LYS A 145 11.01 -4.99 -15.62
CA LYS A 145 12.29 -5.27 -16.30
C LYS A 145 12.69 -4.13 -17.21
N ASP A 146 11.71 -3.54 -17.88
CA ASP A 146 11.90 -2.44 -18.83
C ASP A 146 12.23 -1.13 -18.11
N LEU A 147 11.94 -1.02 -16.80
CA LEU A 147 12.31 0.14 -15.98
C LEU A 147 13.76 0.09 -15.49
N ARG A 148 14.49 -1.02 -15.66
CA ARG A 148 15.84 -1.17 -15.11
C ARG A 148 16.82 -0.10 -15.58
N GLY A 149 16.81 0.26 -16.86
CA GLY A 149 17.66 1.31 -17.41
C GLY A 149 17.38 2.67 -16.73
N PRO A 150 16.15 3.18 -16.82
CA PRO A 150 15.75 4.43 -16.16
C PRO A 150 15.96 4.44 -14.63
N LEU A 151 15.73 3.31 -13.94
CA LEU A 151 15.94 3.18 -12.50
C LEU A 151 17.42 3.16 -12.11
N ARG A 152 18.29 2.57 -12.93
CA ARG A 152 19.74 2.64 -12.72
C ARG A 152 20.28 4.05 -12.91
N GLU A 153 19.76 4.79 -13.87
CA GLU A 153 20.12 6.19 -14.11
C GLU A 153 19.67 7.13 -12.98
N SER A 154 18.55 6.82 -12.31
CA SER A 154 18.01 7.66 -11.23
C SER A 154 18.58 7.36 -9.84
N ARG A 155 19.38 6.28 -9.68
CA ARG A 155 19.98 5.92 -8.40
C ARG A 155 21.03 6.93 -7.96
N GLN A 156 20.73 7.68 -6.91
CA GLN A 156 21.74 8.40 -6.13
C GLN A 156 22.60 7.38 -5.34
N LYS A 157 23.93 7.47 -5.49
CA LYS A 157 24.88 6.66 -4.71
C LYS A 157 24.68 6.93 -3.21
N GLY A 158 24.35 5.90 -2.42
CA GLY A 158 24.43 5.95 -0.94
C GLY A 158 23.13 5.83 -0.14
N SER A 159 22.00 5.41 -0.72
CA SER A 159 20.74 5.26 0.01
C SER A 159 20.68 4.01 0.90
N GLY A 160 20.38 4.17 2.20
CA GLY A 160 20.16 3.08 3.17
C GLY A 160 18.94 2.19 2.90
N ARG A 161 18.22 2.42 1.78
CA ARG A 161 17.04 1.65 1.34
C ARG A 161 17.37 0.25 0.78
N ASN A 162 18.64 -0.14 0.77
CA ASN A 162 19.11 -1.43 0.24
C ASN A 162 19.64 -2.35 1.35
N SER A 163 19.18 -2.19 2.60
CA SER A 163 19.66 -3.03 3.71
C SER A 163 19.28 -4.50 3.47
N PRO A 164 20.25 -5.40 3.27
CA PRO A 164 20.00 -6.82 3.04
C PRO A 164 19.41 -7.53 4.27
N ASN A 165 19.36 -6.85 5.43
CA ASN A 165 18.86 -7.40 6.68
C ASN A 165 17.33 -7.26 6.84
N LEU A 166 16.68 -6.43 6.00
CA LEU A 166 15.24 -6.13 6.12
C LEU A 166 14.37 -6.87 5.07
N PHE A 167 15.00 -7.44 4.04
CA PHE A 167 14.31 -8.10 2.93
C PHE A 167 15.01 -9.43 2.64
N ASP A 168 14.24 -10.51 2.46
CA ASP A 168 14.80 -11.79 2.06
C ASP A 168 15.32 -11.70 0.61
N LEU A 169 16.61 -11.98 0.44
CA LEU A 169 17.36 -11.81 -0.81
C LEU A 169 17.75 -13.14 -1.45
N SER A 170 17.21 -14.28 -1.00
CA SER A 170 17.55 -15.57 -1.58
C SER A 170 16.86 -15.82 -2.93
N ASP A 171 15.74 -15.18 -3.20
CA ASP A 171 14.96 -15.36 -4.43
C ASP A 171 15.34 -14.32 -5.51
N ARG A 172 16.63 -14.26 -5.84
CA ARG A 172 17.17 -13.34 -6.85
C ARG A 172 16.93 -13.92 -8.23
N ASN A 173 15.94 -13.42 -8.94
CA ASN A 173 16.02 -13.52 -10.40
C ASN A 173 15.75 -12.22 -11.16
N GLN A 174 15.12 -11.17 -10.61
CA GLN A 174 14.71 -10.04 -11.47
C GLN A 174 14.83 -8.61 -10.91
N PHE A 175 15.12 -8.41 -9.62
CA PHE A 175 15.38 -7.08 -9.06
C PHE A 175 16.70 -7.07 -8.28
N GLU A 176 17.50 -6.01 -8.43
CA GLU A 176 18.62 -5.76 -7.52
C GLU A 176 18.08 -5.40 -6.13
N PRO A 177 18.81 -5.66 -5.02
CA PRO A 177 18.39 -5.30 -3.67
C PRO A 177 17.96 -3.82 -3.59
N GLY A 178 16.78 -3.58 -3.02
CA GLY A 178 16.19 -2.25 -2.84
C GLY A 178 14.68 -2.24 -3.06
N SER A 179 14.00 -1.21 -2.56
CA SER A 179 12.57 -1.00 -2.83
C SER A 179 12.38 -0.24 -4.14
N ALA A 180 11.53 -0.76 -5.03
CA ALA A 180 10.97 0.02 -6.13
C ALA A 180 9.72 0.73 -5.61
N ASN A 181 9.83 2.03 -5.32
CA ASN A 181 8.69 2.82 -4.88
C ASN A 181 7.91 3.29 -6.11
N PHE A 182 6.76 2.68 -6.35
CA PHE A 182 5.79 3.20 -7.30
C PHE A 182 4.97 4.27 -6.60
N SER A 183 5.21 5.53 -6.94
CA SER A 183 4.25 6.59 -6.63
C SER A 183 3.34 6.77 -7.86
N PRO A 184 2.15 7.37 -7.72
CA PRO A 184 1.23 7.61 -8.84
C PRO A 184 1.77 8.61 -9.88
N GLY A 185 3.09 8.85 -9.91
CA GLY A 185 3.75 9.80 -10.78
C GLY A 185 3.67 11.23 -10.27
N TRP A 186 2.99 11.51 -9.16
CA TRP A 186 2.86 12.86 -8.62
C TRP A 186 3.88 13.10 -7.51
N HIS A 187 4.52 14.27 -7.54
CA HIS A 187 5.44 14.69 -6.50
C HIS A 187 5.21 16.15 -6.15
N GLN A 188 5.37 16.47 -4.86
CA GLN A 188 5.34 17.82 -4.34
C GLN A 188 6.74 18.09 -3.79
N GLN A 189 7.40 19.15 -4.27
CA GLN A 189 8.77 19.47 -3.84
C GLN A 189 8.79 20.17 -2.48
N LYS A 190 7.82 21.08 -2.23
CA LYS A 190 7.66 21.78 -0.96
C LYS A 190 6.20 21.78 -0.52
N LEU A 191 5.99 21.82 0.79
CA LEU A 191 4.65 22.00 1.36
C LEU A 191 4.02 23.28 0.80
N GLY A 192 2.89 23.13 0.11
CA GLY A 192 2.17 24.22 -0.56
C GLY A 192 2.39 24.30 -2.08
N ASP A 193 3.39 23.60 -2.62
CA ASP A 193 3.55 23.48 -4.07
C ASP A 193 2.41 22.66 -4.68
N PRO A 194 2.00 22.90 -5.94
CA PRO A 194 1.12 21.97 -6.62
C PRO A 194 1.81 20.61 -6.75
N LEU A 195 1.05 19.51 -6.60
CA LEU A 195 1.57 18.21 -7.01
C LEU A 195 1.70 18.22 -8.53
N LEU A 196 2.88 17.89 -9.02
CA LEU A 196 3.18 17.82 -10.45
C LEU A 196 3.48 16.39 -10.85
N PRO A 197 3.06 15.97 -12.06
CA PRO A 197 3.52 14.72 -12.62
C PRO A 197 5.04 14.78 -12.78
N SER A 198 5.72 13.70 -12.44
CA SER A 198 7.16 13.53 -12.61
C SER A 198 7.48 13.64 -14.08
N ALA A 199 8.55 14.36 -14.41
CA ALA A 199 9.02 14.51 -15.79
C ALA A 199 9.25 13.15 -16.48
N HIS A 200 9.59 12.12 -15.70
CA HIS A 200 9.78 10.76 -16.19
C HIS A 200 8.49 10.11 -16.71
N MET A 201 7.30 10.53 -16.25
CA MET A 201 6.00 10.04 -16.75
C MET A 201 5.73 10.43 -18.20
N HIS A 202 6.47 11.41 -18.74
CA HIS A 202 6.34 11.82 -20.13
C HIS A 202 7.22 10.99 -21.09
N LYS A 203 8.11 10.13 -20.58
CA LYS A 203 8.95 9.28 -21.42
C LYS A 203 8.09 8.14 -22.02
N PRO A 204 8.15 7.88 -23.35
CA PRO A 204 7.36 6.82 -23.99
C PRO A 204 7.55 5.44 -23.37
N ASP A 205 8.80 5.07 -23.06
CA ASP A 205 9.12 3.77 -22.46
C ASP A 205 8.48 3.61 -21.07
N VAL A 206 8.42 4.70 -20.29
CA VAL A 206 7.76 4.72 -18.99
C VAL A 206 6.25 4.57 -19.15
N GLN A 207 5.65 5.24 -20.14
CA GLN A 207 4.22 5.11 -20.44
C GLN A 207 3.83 3.71 -20.91
N ALA A 208 4.68 3.07 -21.72
CA ALA A 208 4.49 1.69 -22.14
C ALA A 208 4.43 0.76 -20.93
N VAL A 209 5.36 0.90 -19.98
CA VAL A 209 5.35 0.12 -18.74
C VAL A 209 4.08 0.37 -17.92
N PHE A 210 3.66 1.62 -17.73
CA PHE A 210 2.43 1.92 -16.99
C PHE A 210 1.18 1.38 -17.68
N SER A 211 1.17 1.31 -19.01
CA SER A 211 0.06 0.69 -19.75
C SER A 211 -0.06 -0.82 -19.45
N THR A 212 1.08 -1.51 -19.30
CA THR A 212 1.13 -2.93 -18.89
C THR A 212 0.74 -3.12 -17.43
N LEU A 213 1.11 -2.17 -16.56
CA LEU A 213 0.79 -2.21 -15.13
C LEU A 213 -0.62 -1.73 -14.80
N HIS A 214 -1.37 -1.20 -15.76
CA HIS A 214 -2.62 -0.48 -15.51
C HIS A 214 -3.63 -1.28 -14.67
N ARG A 215 -3.77 -2.58 -14.95
CA ARG A 215 -4.67 -3.47 -14.22
C ARG A 215 -4.25 -3.61 -12.75
N SER A 216 -2.97 -3.89 -12.51
CA SER A 216 -2.43 -4.00 -11.15
C SER A 216 -2.47 -2.65 -10.41
N GLU A 217 -2.26 -1.54 -11.13
CA GLU A 217 -2.34 -0.19 -10.59
C GLU A 217 -3.76 0.15 -10.11
N ILE A 218 -4.79 -0.23 -10.87
CA ILE A 218 -6.19 -0.04 -10.46
C ILE A 218 -6.46 -0.76 -9.13
N LEU A 219 -6.01 -2.00 -9.00
CA LEU A 219 -6.20 -2.80 -7.79
C LEU A 219 -5.42 -2.20 -6.60
N VAL A 220 -4.13 -1.89 -6.78
CA VAL A 220 -3.29 -1.30 -5.73
C VAL A 220 -3.83 0.06 -5.31
N ASN A 221 -4.27 0.90 -6.24
CA ASN A 221 -4.91 2.17 -5.92
C ASN A 221 -6.22 1.98 -5.16
N ALA A 222 -7.00 0.94 -5.47
CA ALA A 222 -8.21 0.63 -4.73
C ALA A 222 -7.92 0.17 -3.30
N ILE A 223 -6.93 -0.71 -3.10
CA ILE A 223 -6.41 -1.10 -1.78
C ILE A 223 -5.92 0.12 -1.00
N TYR A 224 -5.17 1.00 -1.67
CA TYR A 224 -4.63 2.22 -1.07
C TYR A 224 -5.74 3.21 -0.68
N ALA A 225 -6.79 3.33 -1.49
CA ALA A 225 -7.95 4.15 -1.18
C ALA A 225 -8.67 3.70 0.09
N VAL A 226 -8.72 2.39 0.35
CA VAL A 226 -9.35 1.82 1.54
C VAL A 226 -8.45 1.93 2.77
N THR A 227 -7.14 1.69 2.61
CA THR A 227 -6.17 1.66 3.73
C THR A 227 -5.66 3.05 4.13
N GLN A 228 -5.61 4.00 3.19
CA GLN A 228 -5.14 5.37 3.42
C GLN A 228 -6.04 6.41 2.69
N PRO A 229 -7.34 6.49 3.02
CA PRO A 229 -8.30 7.31 2.28
C PRO A 229 -7.92 8.78 2.21
N LYS A 230 -7.40 9.37 3.29
CA LYS A 230 -6.98 10.78 3.32
C LYS A 230 -5.82 11.07 2.35
N HIS A 231 -4.84 10.17 2.26
CA HIS A 231 -3.73 10.34 1.33
C HIS A 231 -4.18 10.11 -0.11
N TYR A 232 -5.08 9.15 -0.35
CA TYR A 232 -5.65 8.90 -1.66
C TYR A 232 -6.46 10.10 -2.17
N GLU A 233 -7.31 10.69 -1.33
CA GLU A 233 -8.06 11.91 -1.68
C GLU A 233 -7.13 13.10 -1.91
N GLY A 234 -6.08 13.27 -1.10
CA GLY A 234 -5.06 14.30 -1.33
C GLY A 234 -4.40 14.19 -2.70
N ALA A 235 -4.12 12.97 -3.16
CA ALA A 235 -3.57 12.71 -4.50
C ALA A 235 -4.59 12.94 -5.64
N LYS A 236 -5.89 12.81 -5.39
CA LYS A 236 -6.93 13.14 -6.38
C LYS A 236 -7.09 14.64 -6.59
N VAL A 237 -7.17 15.40 -5.50
CA VAL A 237 -7.41 16.86 -5.51
C VAL A 237 -6.28 17.61 -6.20
N SER A 238 -5.11 17.00 -6.25
CA SER A 238 -3.90 17.59 -6.80
C SER A 238 -3.74 17.44 -8.31
N ARG A 239 -4.73 16.86 -9.00
CA ARG A 239 -4.81 16.93 -10.46
C ARG A 239 -4.86 18.42 -10.85
N PRO A 240 -4.06 18.86 -11.83
CA PRO A 240 -3.98 20.27 -12.18
C PRO A 240 -5.39 20.75 -12.49
N MET A 241 -5.84 21.78 -11.78
CA MET A 241 -6.88 22.66 -12.31
C MET A 241 -6.37 23.08 -13.68
N SER A 242 -6.94 22.53 -14.74
CA SER A 242 -6.70 23.00 -16.09
C SER A 242 -6.91 24.51 -16.02
N LYS A 243 -5.86 25.29 -16.25
CA LYS A 243 -6.01 26.73 -16.37
C LYS A 243 -6.97 26.96 -17.53
N THR A 244 -8.22 27.23 -17.21
CA THR A 244 -9.20 27.75 -18.15
C THR A 244 -8.73 29.16 -18.44
N THR A 245 -7.77 29.29 -19.35
CA THR A 245 -7.40 30.56 -19.93
C THR A 245 -8.51 30.91 -20.91
N THR A 246 -9.54 31.60 -20.41
CA THR A 246 -10.48 32.32 -21.26
C THR A 246 -9.68 33.39 -22.00
N ARG A 247 -9.61 33.27 -23.32
CA ARG A 247 -9.11 34.32 -24.22
C ARG A 247 -10.22 35.33 -24.47
#